data_AF-W9J823-F1
#
_entry.id   AF-W9J823-F1
#
_cell.length_a   1.000
_cell.length_b   1.000
_cell.length_c   1.000
_cell.angle_alpha   90.00
_cell.angle_beta   90.00
_cell.angle_gamma   90.00
#
_symmetry.space_group_name_H-M   'P 1'
#
loop_
_entity.id
_entity.type
_entity.pdbx_description
1 polymer ?
#
loop_
_entity_poly.entity_id
_entity_poly.type
_entity_poly.pdbx_seq_one_letter_code
_entity_poly.pdbx_strand_id
1 'polypeptide(L)'
;MSNPPTVAETSTIALLPATTKGLAAIESSVEAVAVTPVLRYDDPRAIYQRYTAAREDWYKAQPPGSTKTDQRYRKAMGLPLQYSKADYDWCLDWKHMTRCCETPTGSREWTKEEMMAYLDWDKSENDRLDVKVADEIVVAPFSSRRGPGEIWRACEEDSKEQQALYSAL
;
A
#
# COMPACT_ATOMS: atom_id res chain seq x y z
N MET A 1 -16.54 40.15 -39.33
CA MET A 1 -17.29 40.48 -38.10
C MET A 1 -16.63 39.70 -36.97
N SER A 2 -16.17 40.21 -35.85
CA SER A 2 -15.78 41.53 -35.38
C SER A 2 -15.05 41.20 -34.07
N ASN A 3 -13.82 41.68 -33.88
CA ASN A 3 -13.35 41.91 -32.52
C ASN A 3 -13.95 43.25 -32.06
N PRO A 4 -14.26 43.37 -30.75
CA PRO A 4 -13.78 44.55 -30.03
C PRO A 4 -13.16 44.23 -28.65
N PRO A 5 -12.51 45.22 -28.00
CA PRO A 5 -11.35 45.02 -27.12
C PRO A 5 -11.57 45.55 -25.67
N THR A 6 -10.52 45.38 -24.83
CA THR A 6 -10.15 46.24 -23.67
C THR A 6 -11.14 46.21 -22.47
N VAL A 7 -10.72 46.06 -21.20
CA VAL A 7 -10.04 47.04 -20.34
C VAL A 7 -9.31 46.31 -19.20
N ALA A 8 -8.05 46.72 -18.97
CA ALA A 8 -7.35 46.51 -17.71
C ALA A 8 -7.76 47.62 -16.73
N GLU A 9 -8.07 47.29 -15.49
CA GLU A 9 -7.92 48.25 -14.38
C GLU A 9 -7.25 47.59 -13.18
N THR A 10 -6.06 48.13 -12.90
CA THR A 10 -5.24 47.96 -11.71
C THR A 10 -5.73 48.93 -10.64
N SER A 11 -5.89 48.46 -9.41
CA SER A 11 -5.78 49.27 -8.17
C SER A 11 -5.85 48.34 -6.97
N THR A 12 -5.13 48.50 -5.86
CA THR A 12 -4.04 49.38 -5.44
C THR A 12 -3.53 48.75 -4.13
N ILE A 13 -2.21 48.72 -3.95
CA ILE A 13 -1.53 48.18 -2.76
C ILE A 13 -1.77 49.10 -1.55
N ALA A 14 -1.92 48.52 -0.36
CA ALA A 14 -1.46 49.16 0.88
C ALA A 14 -0.76 48.14 1.78
N LEU A 15 0.38 48.56 2.31
CA LEU A 15 1.49 47.76 2.82
C LEU A 15 1.72 48.09 4.32
N LEU A 16 1.72 47.04 5.17
CA LEU A 16 2.48 46.84 6.44
C LEU A 16 2.17 47.76 7.67
N PRO A 17 2.80 47.53 8.85
CA PRO A 17 2.90 46.32 9.69
C PRO A 17 2.61 46.61 11.18
N ALA A 18 2.47 45.59 12.05
CA ALA A 18 2.74 45.76 13.49
C ALA A 18 3.03 44.44 14.23
N THR A 19 4.26 44.34 14.75
CA THR A 19 4.71 43.44 15.81
C THR A 19 4.07 43.83 17.15
N THR A 20 3.70 42.87 18.03
CA THR A 20 4.22 42.72 19.42
C THR A 20 3.49 41.62 20.21
N LYS A 21 4.32 40.71 20.76
CA LYS A 21 4.20 39.74 21.87
C LYS A 21 2.90 39.62 22.70
N GLY A 22 2.49 38.35 22.88
CA GLY A 22 2.43 37.68 24.19
C GLY A 22 1.04 37.38 24.75
N LEU A 23 0.66 36.09 24.82
CA LEU A 23 0.34 35.38 26.06
C LEU A 23 0.08 33.89 25.76
N ALA A 24 0.64 33.02 26.59
CA ALA A 24 0.41 31.59 26.58
C ALA A 24 -1.04 31.26 26.93
N ALA A 25 -1.64 30.34 26.17
CA ALA A 25 -2.83 29.61 26.57
C ALA A 25 -2.74 28.18 26.01
N ILE A 26 -2.24 27.28 26.88
CA ILE A 26 -2.66 25.88 27.01
C ILE A 26 -3.14 25.20 25.72
N GLU A 27 -2.20 24.64 24.95
CA GLU A 27 -2.51 23.56 24.02
C GLU A 27 -3.02 22.37 24.83
N SER A 28 -4.34 22.26 24.92
CA SER A 28 -5.01 21.02 25.30
C SER A 28 -4.65 19.98 24.24
N SER A 29 -3.61 19.20 24.54
CA SER A 29 -3.24 18.00 23.80
C SER A 29 -4.44 17.05 23.84
N VAL A 30 -5.28 17.14 22.83
CA VAL A 30 -6.16 16.05 22.46
C VAL A 30 -5.21 15.04 21.84
N GLU A 31 -4.85 14.02 22.62
CA GLU A 31 -4.36 12.76 22.07
C GLU A 31 -5.37 12.35 20.99
N ALA A 32 -5.01 12.65 19.75
CA ALA A 32 -5.60 11.99 18.61
C ALA A 32 -5.19 10.53 18.78
N VAL A 33 -6.06 9.75 19.41
CA VAL A 33 -6.08 8.30 19.25
C VAL A 33 -6.20 8.12 17.74
N ALA A 34 -5.06 7.90 17.10
CA ALA A 34 -5.01 7.56 15.70
C ALA A 34 -5.78 6.26 15.59
N VAL A 35 -7.06 6.35 15.24
CA VAL A 35 -7.83 5.21 14.76
C VAL A 35 -7.17 4.87 13.44
N THR A 36 -6.11 4.06 13.49
CA THR A 36 -5.52 3.48 12.30
C THR A 36 -6.65 2.71 11.63
N PRO A 37 -7.08 3.13 10.42
CA PRO A 37 -8.13 2.41 9.74
C PRO A 37 -7.68 0.98 9.55
N VAL A 38 -8.57 0.02 9.84
CA VAL A 38 -8.30 -1.39 9.55
C VAL A 38 -8.16 -1.52 8.05
N LEU A 39 -6.92 -1.69 7.60
CA LEU A 39 -6.61 -1.84 6.19
C LEU A 39 -7.04 -3.24 5.73
N ARG A 40 -7.50 -3.34 4.48
CA ARG A 40 -7.73 -4.63 3.87
C ARG A 40 -6.42 -5.40 3.72
N TYR A 41 -6.48 -6.72 3.71
CA TYR A 41 -5.29 -7.57 3.59
C TYR A 41 -4.54 -7.31 2.29
N ASP A 42 -5.26 -7.02 1.21
CA ASP A 42 -4.76 -6.68 -0.12
C ASP A 42 -4.37 -5.20 -0.29
N ASP A 43 -4.54 -4.36 0.75
CA ASP A 43 -4.11 -2.96 0.71
C ASP A 43 -2.57 -2.87 0.65
N PRO A 44 -1.98 -2.13 -0.32
CA PRO A 44 -0.53 -2.03 -0.46
C PRO A 44 0.19 -1.53 0.79
N ARG A 45 -0.45 -0.68 1.61
CA ARG A 45 0.12 -0.20 2.87
C ARG A 45 0.14 -1.32 3.92
N ALA A 46 -0.92 -2.13 3.98
CA ALA A 46 -0.97 -3.28 4.87
C ALA A 46 0.08 -4.32 4.47
N ILE A 47 0.23 -4.57 3.17
CA ILE A 47 1.26 -5.46 2.63
C ILE A 47 2.65 -4.97 3.03
N TYR A 48 2.94 -3.68 2.83
CA TYR A 48 4.23 -3.12 3.21
C TYR A 48 4.48 -3.19 4.73
N GLN A 49 3.47 -2.93 5.56
CA GLN A 49 3.58 -3.08 7.02
C GLN A 49 4.00 -4.51 7.40
N ARG A 50 3.36 -5.54 6.81
CA ARG A 50 3.73 -6.93 7.06
C ARG A 50 5.13 -7.27 6.58
N TYR A 51 5.52 -6.76 5.41
CA TYR A 51 6.89 -6.90 4.91
C TYR A 51 7.92 -6.33 5.89
N THR A 52 7.68 -5.11 6.39
CA THR A 52 8.60 -4.47 7.34
C THR A 52 8.67 -5.24 8.66
N ALA A 53 7.54 -5.72 9.19
CA ALA A 53 7.50 -6.53 10.41
C ALA A 53 8.33 -7.82 10.27
N ALA A 54 8.11 -8.58 9.19
CA ALA A 54 8.87 -9.80 8.90
C ALA A 54 10.37 -9.53 8.74
N ARG A 55 10.74 -8.42 8.08
CA ARG A 55 12.13 -8.01 7.95
C ARG A 55 12.76 -7.63 9.29
N GLU A 56 12.05 -6.90 10.12
CA GLU A 56 12.53 -6.52 11.46
C GLU A 56 12.71 -7.74 12.35
N ASP A 57 11.82 -8.73 12.27
CA ASP A 57 11.98 -9.97 13.01
C ASP A 57 13.17 -10.78 12.51
N TRP A 58 13.39 -10.83 11.19
CA TRP A 58 14.61 -11.39 10.62
C TRP A 58 15.87 -10.65 11.10
N TYR A 59 15.83 -9.32 11.18
CA TYR A 59 16.91 -8.49 11.73
C TYR A 59 17.21 -8.78 13.19
N LYS A 60 16.18 -8.98 14.03
CA LYS A 60 16.35 -9.34 15.44
C LYS A 60 16.97 -10.73 15.61
N ALA A 61 16.65 -11.66 14.73
CA ALA A 61 17.21 -13.02 14.73
C ALA A 61 18.68 -13.10 14.29
N GLN A 62 19.26 -12.03 13.71
CA GLN A 62 20.65 -12.07 13.23
C GLN A 62 21.67 -12.01 14.38
N PRO A 63 22.81 -12.74 14.26
CA PRO A 63 23.90 -12.66 15.22
C PRO A 63 24.42 -11.23 15.42
N PRO A 64 24.92 -10.88 16.63
CA PRO A 64 25.58 -9.60 16.87
C PRO A 64 26.70 -9.32 15.86
N GLY A 65 26.76 -8.09 15.35
CA GLY A 65 27.73 -7.70 14.32
C GLY A 65 27.33 -8.03 12.88
N SER A 66 26.20 -8.71 12.68
CA SER A 66 25.67 -8.95 11.33
C SER A 66 25.19 -7.64 10.68
N THR A 67 25.54 -7.45 9.41
CA THR A 67 25.00 -6.38 8.58
C THR A 67 23.52 -6.62 8.33
N LYS A 68 22.65 -5.71 8.78
CA LYS A 68 21.19 -5.77 8.62
C LYS A 68 20.79 -4.83 7.49
N THR A 69 20.56 -5.39 6.31
CA THR A 69 20.12 -4.63 5.13
C THR A 69 19.00 -5.36 4.43
N ASP A 70 18.17 -4.60 3.73
CA ASP A 70 17.04 -5.12 2.97
C ASP A 70 17.50 -6.14 1.92
N GLN A 71 18.59 -5.85 1.21
CA GLN A 71 19.17 -6.81 0.25
C GLN A 71 19.54 -8.15 0.86
N ARG A 72 20.03 -8.19 2.11
CA ARG A 72 20.34 -9.46 2.78
C ARG A 72 19.08 -10.19 3.20
N TYR A 73 18.09 -9.47 3.73
CA TYR A 73 16.78 -10.03 4.03
C TYR A 73 16.16 -10.66 2.78
N ARG A 74 16.12 -9.92 1.67
CA ARG A 74 15.57 -10.40 0.39
C ARG A 74 16.29 -11.66 -0.11
N LYS A 75 17.64 -11.67 -0.06
CA LYS A 75 18.42 -12.88 -0.39
C LYS A 75 18.09 -14.07 0.52
N ALA A 76 17.93 -13.84 1.83
CA ALA A 76 17.62 -14.89 2.78
C ALA A 76 16.21 -15.48 2.56
N MET A 77 15.26 -14.64 2.15
CA MET A 77 13.89 -15.05 1.84
C MET A 77 13.70 -15.51 0.38
N GLY A 78 14.77 -15.56 -0.44
CA GLY A 78 14.68 -15.94 -1.85
C GLY A 78 13.93 -14.92 -2.73
N LEU A 79 13.76 -13.69 -2.27
CA LEU A 79 13.03 -12.64 -2.98
C LEU A 79 13.92 -11.97 -4.06
N PRO A 80 13.33 -11.51 -5.18
CA PRO A 80 14.05 -10.76 -6.20
C PRO A 80 14.71 -9.51 -5.61
N LEU A 81 15.98 -9.24 -5.90
CA LEU A 81 16.65 -8.02 -5.41
C LEU A 81 16.11 -6.72 -6.03
N GLN A 82 15.51 -6.83 -7.21
CA GLN A 82 14.89 -5.75 -7.94
C GLN A 82 13.89 -6.33 -8.94
N TYR A 83 12.91 -5.53 -9.31
CA TYR A 83 11.96 -5.81 -10.38
C TYR A 83 12.28 -5.01 -11.64
N SER A 84 11.71 -5.42 -12.77
CA SER A 84 11.88 -4.70 -14.03
C SER A 84 11.09 -3.39 -14.01
N LYS A 85 11.43 -2.46 -14.91
CA LYS A 85 10.64 -1.22 -15.08
C LYS A 85 9.17 -1.55 -15.41
N ALA A 86 8.92 -2.59 -16.20
CA ALA A 86 7.57 -3.00 -16.57
C ALA A 86 6.75 -3.45 -15.36
N ASP A 87 7.36 -4.20 -14.43
CA ASP A 87 6.69 -4.62 -13.19
C ASP A 87 6.31 -3.41 -12.31
N TYR A 88 7.23 -2.44 -12.20
CA TYR A 88 6.97 -1.21 -11.46
C TYR A 88 5.91 -0.33 -12.11
N ASP A 89 5.93 -0.20 -13.44
CA ASP A 89 4.90 0.54 -14.17
C ASP A 89 3.53 -0.17 -14.02
N TRP A 90 3.52 -1.51 -14.05
CA TRP A 90 2.31 -2.32 -13.87
C TRP A 90 1.70 -2.17 -12.47
N CYS A 91 2.50 -2.21 -11.40
CA CYS A 91 1.95 -2.10 -10.04
C CYS A 91 1.39 -0.70 -9.71
N LEU A 92 1.82 0.35 -10.44
CA LEU A 92 1.28 1.71 -10.31
C LEU A 92 0.02 1.95 -11.15
N ASP A 93 -0.42 0.97 -11.94
CA ASP A 93 -1.69 1.05 -12.65
C ASP A 93 -2.86 1.17 -11.66
N TRP A 94 -3.96 1.81 -12.10
CA TRP A 94 -5.09 2.17 -11.25
C TRP A 94 -5.80 0.95 -10.62
N LYS A 95 -5.56 -0.26 -11.14
CA LYS A 95 -6.12 -1.50 -10.60
C LYS A 95 -5.35 -2.11 -9.43
N HIS A 96 -4.13 -1.65 -9.17
CA HIS A 96 -3.20 -2.27 -8.23
C HIS A 96 -2.91 -1.32 -7.07
N MET A 97 -1.71 -0.74 -7.01
CA MET A 97 -1.35 0.20 -5.94
C MET A 97 -1.90 1.61 -6.16
N THR A 98 -2.50 1.87 -7.33
CA THR A 98 -2.78 3.22 -7.86
C THR A 98 -1.50 4.04 -8.05
N ARG A 99 -1.64 5.23 -8.62
CA ARG A 99 -0.49 6.09 -8.93
C ARG A 99 0.22 6.63 -7.69
N CYS A 100 -0.49 6.80 -6.58
CA CYS A 100 0.03 7.40 -5.36
C CYS A 100 -0.54 6.71 -4.11
N CYS A 101 0.23 6.70 -3.03
CA CYS A 101 -0.24 6.31 -1.71
C CYS A 101 -1.10 7.43 -1.12
N GLU A 102 -2.41 7.18 -1.00
CA GLU A 102 -3.33 8.09 -0.33
C GLU A 102 -3.31 7.85 1.18
N THR A 103 -3.14 8.92 1.95
CA THR A 103 -3.24 8.93 3.41
C THR A 103 -4.21 10.02 3.85
N PRO A 104 -4.77 9.96 5.08
CA PRO A 104 -5.67 11.01 5.56
C PRO A 104 -5.06 12.42 5.52
N THR A 105 -3.72 12.52 5.58
CA THR A 105 -2.96 13.77 5.59
C THR A 105 -2.56 14.25 4.19
N GLY A 106 -2.72 13.41 3.15
CA GLY A 106 -2.36 13.77 1.78
C GLY A 106 -1.96 12.57 0.92
N SER A 107 -1.54 12.86 -0.30
CA SER A 107 -1.07 11.88 -1.28
C SER A 107 0.45 11.95 -1.44
N ARG A 108 1.11 10.81 -1.55
CA ARG A 108 2.56 10.72 -1.84
C ARG A 108 2.87 9.64 -2.86
N GLU A 109 4.03 9.74 -3.50
CA GLU A 109 4.54 8.66 -4.35
C GLU A 109 4.87 7.41 -3.54
N TRP A 110 4.67 6.26 -4.18
CA TRP A 110 5.12 4.98 -3.64
C TRP A 110 6.64 4.90 -3.70
N THR A 111 7.25 4.43 -2.62
CA THR A 111 8.68 4.13 -2.62
C THR A 111 8.94 2.83 -3.38
N LYS A 112 10.15 2.66 -3.92
CA LYS A 112 10.52 1.40 -4.59
C LYS A 112 10.38 0.19 -3.68
N GLU A 113 10.68 0.34 -2.40
CA GLU A 113 10.55 -0.75 -1.44
C GLU A 113 9.10 -1.17 -1.24
N GLU A 114 8.17 -0.22 -1.14
CA GLU A 114 6.73 -0.51 -1.09
C GLU A 114 6.25 -1.22 -2.35
N MET A 115 6.72 -0.78 -3.51
CA MET A 115 6.39 -1.42 -4.79
C MET A 115 6.93 -2.84 -4.85
N MET A 116 8.17 -3.08 -4.40
CA MET A 116 8.74 -4.42 -4.31
C MET A 116 7.96 -5.31 -3.34
N ALA A 117 7.58 -4.79 -2.16
CA ALA A 117 6.79 -5.54 -1.19
C ALA A 117 5.42 -5.94 -1.75
N TYR A 118 4.76 -5.05 -2.50
CA TYR A 118 3.53 -5.38 -3.20
C TYR A 118 3.74 -6.46 -4.26
N LEU A 119 4.78 -6.34 -5.08
CA LEU A 119 5.10 -7.31 -6.13
C LEU A 119 5.56 -8.67 -5.59
N ASP A 120 6.18 -8.71 -4.40
CA ASP A 120 6.49 -9.96 -3.70
C ASP A 120 5.19 -10.64 -3.26
N TRP A 121 4.29 -9.87 -2.64
CA TRP A 121 2.99 -10.37 -2.18
C TRP A 121 2.13 -10.86 -3.33
N ASP A 122 1.97 -10.06 -4.39
CA ASP A 122 1.15 -10.38 -5.57
C ASP A 122 1.59 -11.71 -6.22
N LYS A 123 2.89 -11.91 -6.38
CA LYS A 123 3.44 -13.17 -6.89
C LYS A 123 3.17 -14.34 -5.96
N SER A 124 3.43 -14.17 -4.65
CA SER A 124 3.17 -15.23 -3.67
C SER A 124 1.69 -15.59 -3.57
N GLU A 125 0.81 -14.61 -3.76
CA GLU A 125 -0.63 -14.80 -3.71
C GLU A 125 -1.13 -15.50 -4.97
N ASN A 126 -0.59 -15.16 -6.14
CA ASN A 126 -0.87 -15.89 -7.37
C ASN A 126 -0.42 -17.36 -7.25
N ASP A 127 0.78 -17.62 -6.73
CA ASP A 127 1.27 -18.98 -6.49
C ASP A 127 0.37 -19.75 -5.50
N ARG A 128 -0.12 -19.09 -4.45
CA ARG A 128 -1.08 -19.68 -3.49
C ARG A 128 -2.39 -20.06 -4.18
N LEU A 129 -2.92 -19.20 -5.04
CA LEU A 129 -4.14 -19.46 -5.80
C LEU A 129 -3.94 -20.60 -6.79
N ASP A 130 -2.80 -20.67 -7.48
CA ASP A 130 -2.47 -21.75 -8.41
C ASP A 130 -2.42 -23.11 -7.68
N VAL A 131 -1.80 -23.17 -6.49
CA VAL A 131 -1.81 -24.37 -5.64
C VAL A 131 -3.23 -24.73 -5.19
N LYS A 132 -4.03 -23.76 -4.73
CA LYS A 132 -5.42 -23.98 -4.30
C LYS A 132 -6.27 -24.55 -5.44
N VAL A 133 -6.13 -24.01 -6.65
CA VAL A 133 -6.84 -24.48 -7.85
C VAL A 133 -6.36 -25.87 -8.25
N ALA A 134 -5.05 -26.15 -8.19
CA ALA A 134 -4.52 -27.48 -8.48
C ALA A 134 -5.07 -28.53 -7.50
N ASP A 135 -5.11 -28.23 -6.20
CA ASP A 135 -5.69 -29.11 -5.18
C ASP A 135 -7.19 -29.34 -5.42
N GLU A 136 -7.94 -28.29 -5.76
CA GLU A 136 -9.36 -28.40 -6.11
C GLU A 136 -9.58 -29.35 -7.29
N ILE A 137 -8.75 -29.24 -8.34
CA ILE A 137 -8.79 -30.11 -9.53
C ILE A 137 -8.53 -31.58 -9.15
N VAL A 138 -7.63 -31.84 -8.21
CA VAL A 138 -7.25 -33.22 -7.80
C VAL A 138 -8.28 -33.84 -6.85
N VAL A 139 -8.74 -33.09 -5.83
CA VAL A 139 -9.61 -33.59 -4.75
C VAL A 139 -11.07 -33.68 -5.18
N ALA A 140 -11.54 -32.69 -5.93
CA ALA A 140 -12.92 -32.62 -6.42
C ALA A 140 -12.93 -32.15 -7.88
N PRO A 141 -12.57 -33.04 -8.82
CA PRO A 141 -12.55 -32.70 -10.24
C PRO A 141 -13.88 -32.10 -10.66
N PHE A 142 -13.84 -30.93 -11.31
CA PHE A 142 -15.04 -30.24 -11.74
C PHE A 142 -15.94 -31.15 -12.57
N SER A 143 -17.11 -31.51 -12.04
CA SER A 143 -18.11 -32.30 -12.77
C SER A 143 -18.77 -31.49 -13.90
N SER A 144 -18.71 -30.16 -13.81
CA SER A 144 -19.23 -29.19 -14.78
C SER A 144 -18.53 -27.83 -14.62
N ARG A 145 -18.65 -26.94 -15.62
CA ARG A 145 -18.13 -25.56 -15.50
C ARG A 145 -18.83 -24.83 -14.34
N ARG A 146 -18.05 -24.19 -13.47
CA ARG A 146 -18.57 -23.27 -12.45
C ARG A 146 -19.21 -22.05 -13.11
N GLY A 147 -20.38 -21.66 -12.61
CA GLY A 147 -21.04 -20.43 -13.05
C GLY A 147 -20.33 -19.19 -12.47
N PRO A 148 -20.43 -18.00 -13.11
CA PRO A 148 -19.80 -16.79 -12.60
C PRO A 148 -20.12 -16.48 -11.13
N GLY A 149 -21.37 -16.66 -10.70
CA GLY A 149 -21.78 -16.38 -9.31
C GLY A 149 -21.15 -17.31 -8.27
N GLU A 150 -20.85 -18.56 -8.64
CA GLU A 150 -20.14 -19.50 -7.76
C GLU A 150 -18.67 -19.09 -7.61
N ILE A 151 -18.04 -18.70 -8.72
CA ILE A 151 -16.66 -18.20 -8.74
C ILE A 151 -16.54 -16.96 -7.84
N TRP A 152 -17.44 -15.98 -8.00
CA TRP A 152 -17.43 -14.79 -7.16
C TRP A 152 -17.60 -15.09 -5.68
N ARG A 153 -18.51 -16.01 -5.32
CA ARG A 153 -18.70 -16.42 -3.92
C ARG A 153 -17.45 -17.06 -3.32
N ALA A 154 -16.79 -17.94 -4.07
CA ALA A 154 -15.55 -18.57 -3.63
C ALA A 154 -14.43 -17.55 -3.44
N CYS A 155 -14.29 -16.57 -4.35
CA CYS A 155 -13.34 -15.47 -4.20
C CYS A 155 -13.64 -14.58 -2.98
N GLU A 156 -14.91 -14.28 -2.72
CA GLU A 156 -15.32 -13.49 -1.55
C GLU A 156 -15.04 -14.23 -0.22
N GLU A 157 -15.30 -15.53 -0.17
CA GLU A 157 -15.02 -16.37 0.99
C GLU A 157 -13.52 -16.44 1.26
N ASP A 158 -12.72 -16.75 0.24
CA ASP A 158 -11.25 -16.75 0.34
C ASP A 158 -10.70 -15.38 0.78
N SER A 159 -11.23 -14.27 0.24
CA SER A 159 -10.85 -12.92 0.66
C SER A 159 -11.16 -12.65 2.13
N LYS A 160 -12.29 -13.15 2.65
CA LYS A 160 -12.65 -13.03 4.07
C LYS A 160 -11.74 -13.87 4.96
N GLU A 161 -11.40 -15.09 4.53
CA GLU A 161 -10.45 -15.96 5.21
C GLU A 161 -9.07 -15.30 5.29
N GLN A 162 -8.55 -14.79 4.18
CA GLN A 162 -7.27 -14.07 4.16
C GLN A 162 -7.31 -12.82 5.05
N GLN A 163 -8.39 -12.03 4.98
CA GLN A 163 -8.57 -10.90 5.88
C GLN A 163 -8.52 -11.32 7.36
N ALA A 164 -9.21 -12.40 7.73
CA ALA A 164 -9.24 -12.88 9.11
C ALA A 164 -7.86 -13.35 9.59
N LEU A 165 -7.11 -14.07 8.75
CA LEU A 165 -5.75 -14.51 9.04
C LEU A 165 -4.81 -13.32 9.29
N TYR A 166 -4.84 -12.33 8.40
CA TYR A 166 -3.96 -11.16 8.51
C TYR A 166 -4.38 -10.14 9.57
N SER A 167 -5.63 -10.19 10.02
CA SER A 167 -6.12 -9.33 11.10
C SER A 167 -5.86 -9.93 12.49
N ALA A 168 -5.46 -11.20 12.58
CA ALA A 168 -5.14 -11.90 13.82
C ALA A 168 -3.63 -11.92 14.15
N LEU A 169 -2.77 -11.49 13.21
CA LEU A 169 -1.33 -11.33 13.36
C LEU A 169 -0.97 -10.01 14.06
#